data_AF-A0A1X7V306-F1
#
_entry.id   AF-A0A1X7V306-F1
#
_cell.length_a   1.000
_cell.length_b   1.000
_cell.length_c   1.000
_cell.angle_alpha   90.00
_cell.angle_beta   90.00
_cell.angle_gamma   90.00
#
_symmetry.space_group_name_H-M   'P 1'
#
loop_
_entity.id
_entity.type
_entity.pdbx_description
1 polymer ?
#
loop_
_entity_poly.entity_id
_entity_poly.type
_entity_poly.pdbx_seq_one_letter_code
_entity_poly.pdbx_strand_id
1 'polypeptide(L)'
;MSNSASEGKTDEKERNKGGRGRREEDKRPYHLSAKGQQKYQLEKLMADPEKPVEVPDMKPDWKPPEPPEFKRFYMGSSAGAGSEVFHVYRHLRRYESIRQDWIRETAEKEDKDAEFQMRLAEKRAAAEQKTAKKRAKRLKKKQLKEKKILLDKKTEKLPVGGDIEEQAKRDESENDDDDDDDDDAYENPFVIGGK
;
A
#
# COMPACT_ATOMS: atom_id res chain seq x y z
N MET A 1 -34.00 -47.18 -73.88
CA MET A 1 -32.90 -47.46 -72.93
C MET A 1 -33.15 -46.56 -71.72
N SER A 2 -34.17 -46.87 -70.92
CA SER A 2 -34.09 -47.61 -69.64
C SER A 2 -33.37 -46.80 -68.55
N ASN A 3 -34.17 -46.04 -67.79
CA ASN A 3 -33.79 -45.34 -66.57
C ASN A 3 -33.31 -46.35 -65.52
N SER A 4 -32.07 -46.21 -65.05
CA SER A 4 -31.55 -46.94 -63.90
C SER A 4 -31.80 -46.14 -62.63
N ALA A 5 -32.82 -46.53 -61.88
CA ALA A 5 -33.02 -46.14 -60.50
C ALA A 5 -31.97 -46.82 -59.61
N SER A 6 -31.25 -46.05 -58.78
CA SER A 6 -30.44 -46.57 -57.68
C SER A 6 -31.07 -46.13 -56.36
N GLU A 7 -31.79 -47.05 -55.71
CA GLU A 7 -32.18 -46.96 -54.31
C GLU A 7 -31.04 -47.45 -53.42
N GLY A 8 -30.82 -46.78 -52.27
CA GLY A 8 -29.99 -47.36 -51.21
C GLY A 8 -29.49 -46.43 -50.11
N LYS A 9 -30.26 -46.36 -49.02
CA LYS A 9 -29.86 -46.23 -47.60
C LYS A 9 -29.52 -44.83 -47.02
N THR A 10 -30.53 -44.31 -46.31
CA THR A 10 -30.53 -43.90 -44.88
C THR A 10 -29.20 -43.51 -44.23
N ASP A 11 -29.13 -42.28 -43.71
CA ASP A 11 -28.76 -42.02 -42.31
C ASP A 11 -29.18 -40.59 -41.95
N GLU A 12 -30.38 -40.49 -41.40
CA GLU A 12 -30.95 -39.30 -40.79
C GLU A 12 -30.17 -39.02 -39.50
N LYS A 13 -29.03 -38.34 -39.64
CA LYS A 13 -28.21 -37.93 -38.51
C LYS A 13 -28.88 -36.71 -37.87
N GLU A 14 -29.80 -36.98 -36.95
CA GLU A 14 -30.27 -36.04 -35.94
C GLU A 14 -29.06 -35.36 -35.29
N ARG A 15 -28.71 -34.17 -35.76
CA ARG A 15 -27.80 -33.29 -35.04
C ARG A 15 -28.62 -32.64 -33.95
N ASN A 16 -28.73 -33.41 -32.87
CA ASN A 16 -28.98 -33.01 -31.50
C ASN A 16 -28.76 -31.50 -31.34
N LYS A 17 -29.87 -30.76 -31.26
CA LYS A 17 -29.90 -29.38 -30.77
C LYS A 17 -29.56 -29.44 -29.28
N GLY A 18 -28.29 -29.69 -28.98
CA GLY A 18 -27.68 -29.45 -27.69
C GLY A 18 -27.67 -27.94 -27.48
N GLY A 19 -28.82 -27.38 -27.13
CA GLY A 19 -28.93 -26.05 -26.58
C GLY A 19 -27.95 -25.99 -25.44
N ARG A 20 -26.85 -25.25 -25.62
CA ARG A 20 -25.98 -24.86 -24.52
C ARG A 20 -26.89 -24.08 -23.57
N GLY A 21 -27.39 -24.76 -22.54
CA GLY A 21 -28.13 -24.14 -21.47
C GLY A 21 -27.27 -22.99 -20.99
N ARG A 22 -27.69 -21.75 -21.27
CA ARG A 22 -27.17 -20.61 -20.53
C ARG A 22 -27.50 -20.91 -19.09
N ARG A 23 -26.49 -21.32 -18.33
CA ARG A 23 -26.57 -21.42 -16.88
C ARG A 23 -27.17 -20.09 -16.42
N GLU A 24 -28.34 -20.13 -15.78
CA GLU A 24 -29.07 -18.90 -15.37
C GLU A 24 -28.23 -17.98 -14.46
N GLU A 25 -27.12 -18.51 -13.94
CA GLU A 25 -26.11 -17.90 -13.09
C GLU A 25 -25.36 -16.69 -13.71
N ASP A 26 -25.41 -16.48 -15.03
CA ASP A 26 -24.64 -15.40 -15.68
C ASP A 26 -25.37 -14.05 -15.78
N LYS A 27 -26.60 -13.94 -15.30
CA LYS A 27 -27.31 -12.66 -15.24
C LYS A 27 -26.88 -11.89 -13.99
N ARG A 28 -25.69 -11.26 -14.05
CA ARG A 28 -25.31 -10.26 -13.03
C ARG A 28 -26.38 -9.17 -13.00
N PRO A 29 -27.01 -8.88 -11.86
CA PRO A 29 -27.96 -7.78 -11.79
C PRO A 29 -27.19 -6.49 -12.08
N TYR A 30 -27.58 -5.78 -13.14
CA TYR A 30 -26.98 -4.48 -13.45
C TYR A 30 -27.55 -3.42 -12.48
N HIS A 31 -26.68 -2.55 -11.96
CA HIS A 31 -27.00 -1.43 -11.06
C HIS A 31 -27.50 -1.80 -9.64
N LEU A 32 -26.73 -2.61 -8.92
CA LEU A 32 -26.93 -2.80 -7.47
C LEU A 32 -26.34 -1.62 -6.68
N SER A 33 -27.04 -1.21 -5.61
CA SER A 33 -26.47 -0.39 -4.53
C SER A 33 -25.24 -1.08 -3.92
N ALA A 34 -24.34 -0.35 -3.26
CA ALA A 34 -23.13 -0.92 -2.62
C ALA A 34 -23.45 -2.12 -1.73
N LYS A 35 -24.52 -2.04 -0.92
CA LYS A 35 -25.02 -3.16 -0.10
C LYS A 35 -25.52 -4.33 -0.93
N GLY A 36 -26.17 -4.05 -2.07
CA GLY A 36 -26.64 -5.07 -3.01
C GLY A 36 -25.48 -5.82 -3.69
N GLN A 37 -24.39 -5.12 -4.03
CA GLN A 37 -23.19 -5.76 -4.59
C GLN A 37 -22.53 -6.70 -3.59
N GLN A 38 -22.39 -6.26 -2.33
CA GLN A 38 -21.86 -7.09 -1.24
C GLN A 38 -22.76 -8.30 -0.98
N LYS A 39 -24.08 -8.10 -0.91
CA LYS A 39 -25.05 -9.19 -0.73
C LYS A 39 -24.94 -10.21 -1.86
N TYR A 40 -24.88 -9.77 -3.11
CA TYR A 40 -24.73 -10.65 -4.27
C TYR A 40 -23.40 -11.44 -4.26
N GLN A 41 -22.29 -10.77 -3.92
CA GLN A 41 -20.99 -11.46 -3.77
C GLN A 41 -21.03 -12.49 -2.64
N LEU A 42 -21.67 -12.15 -1.51
CA LEU A 42 -21.83 -13.04 -0.38
C LEU A 42 -22.70 -14.25 -0.72
N GLU A 43 -23.86 -14.04 -1.37
CA GLU A 43 -24.73 -15.13 -1.85
C GLU A 43 -23.98 -16.06 -2.81
N LYS A 44 -23.15 -15.49 -3.70
CA LYS A 44 -22.32 -16.27 -4.62
C LYS A 44 -21.23 -17.08 -3.90
N LEU A 45 -20.61 -16.53 -2.85
CA LEU A 45 -19.60 -17.22 -2.05
C LEU A 45 -20.22 -18.32 -1.18
N MET A 46 -21.42 -18.06 -0.63
CA MET A 46 -22.14 -19.01 0.25
C MET A 46 -22.85 -20.13 -0.51
N ALA A 47 -23.01 -20.00 -1.84
CA ALA A 47 -23.57 -21.07 -2.67
C ALA A 47 -22.70 -22.35 -2.63
N ASP A 48 -21.37 -22.19 -2.60
CA ASP A 48 -20.40 -23.29 -2.55
C ASP A 48 -19.37 -23.08 -1.42
N PRO A 49 -19.72 -23.37 -0.16
CA PRO A 49 -18.85 -23.06 1.00
C PRO A 49 -17.60 -23.92 1.09
N GLU A 50 -17.56 -25.09 0.44
CA GLU A 50 -16.40 -25.98 0.41
C GLU A 50 -15.33 -25.51 -0.60
N LYS A 51 -15.67 -24.60 -1.52
CA LYS A 51 -14.73 -24.11 -2.52
C LYS A 51 -13.76 -23.11 -1.86
N PRO A 52 -12.43 -23.37 -1.88
CA PRO A 52 -11.46 -22.43 -1.35
C PRO A 52 -11.53 -21.10 -2.12
N VAL A 53 -11.57 -20.00 -1.40
CA VAL A 53 -11.58 -18.65 -1.97
C VAL A 53 -10.15 -18.24 -2.30
N GLU A 54 -9.85 -18.02 -3.58
CA GLU A 54 -8.58 -17.47 -4.04
C GLU A 54 -8.58 -15.95 -3.80
N VAL A 55 -7.90 -15.51 -2.73
CA VAL A 55 -7.58 -14.08 -2.58
C VAL A 55 -6.41 -13.77 -3.52
N PRO A 56 -6.55 -12.84 -4.48
CA PRO A 56 -5.46 -12.51 -5.37
C PRO A 56 -4.27 -11.94 -4.61
N ASP A 57 -3.08 -12.47 -4.87
CA ASP A 57 -1.83 -11.88 -4.40
C ASP A 57 -1.59 -10.50 -5.05
N MET A 58 -0.73 -9.70 -4.43
CA MET A 58 -0.31 -8.41 -4.99
C MET A 58 0.28 -8.63 -6.39
N LYS A 59 -0.22 -7.86 -7.37
CA LYS A 59 0.32 -7.91 -8.73
C LYS A 59 1.77 -7.44 -8.71
N PRO A 60 2.69 -8.14 -9.37
CA PRO A 60 4.06 -7.67 -9.49
C PRO A 60 4.09 -6.36 -10.29
N ASP A 61 4.99 -5.46 -9.90
CA ASP A 61 5.27 -4.26 -10.69
C ASP A 61 5.77 -4.67 -12.08
N TRP A 62 5.31 -3.94 -13.08
CA TRP A 62 5.76 -4.16 -14.46
C TRP A 62 7.26 -3.85 -14.57
N LYS A 63 8.00 -4.74 -15.23
CA LYS A 63 9.44 -4.61 -15.47
C LYS A 63 9.72 -4.93 -16.95
N PRO A 64 10.69 -4.25 -17.59
CA PRO A 64 11.08 -4.59 -18.94
C PRO A 64 11.58 -6.05 -18.97
N PRO A 65 11.25 -6.82 -20.02
CA PRO A 65 11.72 -8.19 -20.14
C PRO A 65 13.24 -8.23 -20.24
N GLU A 66 13.86 -9.21 -19.60
CA GLU A 66 15.30 -9.40 -19.68
C GLU A 66 15.72 -9.74 -21.12
N PRO A 67 16.88 -9.23 -21.58
CA PRO A 67 17.37 -9.55 -22.89
C PRO A 67 17.67 -11.06 -22.99
N PRO A 68 17.34 -11.71 -24.13
CA PRO A 68 17.66 -13.12 -24.33
C PRO A 68 19.17 -13.34 -24.33
N GLU A 69 19.63 -14.38 -23.65
CA GLU A 69 21.06 -14.72 -23.50
C GLU A 69 21.73 -15.00 -24.85
N PHE A 70 21.07 -15.78 -25.72
CA PHE A 70 21.56 -16.11 -27.06
C PHE A 70 20.50 -15.84 -28.12
N LYS A 71 20.85 -15.09 -29.17
CA LYS A 71 20.06 -15.10 -30.40
C LYS A 71 20.63 -16.20 -31.31
N ARG A 72 19.75 -16.98 -31.93
CA ARG A 72 20.17 -18.17 -32.70
C ARG A 72 20.46 -17.87 -34.17
N PHE A 73 19.86 -16.80 -34.70
CA PHE A 73 19.98 -16.42 -36.11
C PHE A 73 20.72 -15.09 -36.21
N TYR A 74 22.05 -15.15 -36.31
CA TYR A 74 22.86 -14.00 -36.67
C TYR A 74 23.25 -14.12 -38.15
N MET A 75 22.98 -13.06 -38.90
CA MET A 75 23.51 -12.91 -40.25
C MET A 75 24.98 -12.48 -40.14
N GLY A 76 25.85 -12.92 -41.06
CA GLY A 76 27.29 -12.63 -41.03
C GLY A 76 27.59 -11.13 -41.00
N SER A 77 28.72 -10.73 -40.40
CA SER A 77 29.05 -9.30 -40.17
C SER A 77 29.20 -8.48 -41.46
N SER A 78 29.54 -9.12 -42.57
CA SER A 78 29.65 -8.49 -43.91
C SER A 78 28.42 -8.69 -44.78
N ALA A 79 27.37 -9.36 -44.29
CA ALA A 79 26.15 -9.54 -45.04
C ALA A 79 25.41 -8.20 -45.19
N GLY A 80 24.83 -7.97 -46.37
CA GLY A 80 24.11 -6.73 -46.67
C GLY A 80 22.87 -6.50 -45.80
N ALA A 81 22.32 -5.29 -45.85
CA ALA A 81 21.08 -4.95 -45.14
C ALA A 81 19.88 -5.71 -45.72
N GLY A 82 19.48 -6.80 -45.06
CA GLY A 82 18.25 -7.51 -45.38
C GLY A 82 16.99 -6.73 -44.97
N SER A 83 15.86 -7.02 -45.61
CA SER A 83 14.57 -6.40 -45.31
C SER A 83 14.10 -6.60 -43.86
N GLU A 84 14.58 -7.64 -43.18
CA GLU A 84 14.24 -7.95 -41.80
C GLU A 84 14.99 -7.12 -40.75
N VAL A 85 16.17 -6.58 -41.12
CA VAL A 85 17.02 -5.80 -40.20
C VAL A 85 16.30 -4.55 -39.68
N PHE A 86 15.43 -3.96 -40.50
CA PHE A 86 14.62 -2.81 -40.11
C PHE A 86 13.65 -3.13 -38.96
N HIS A 87 12.93 -4.26 -39.07
CA HIS A 87 11.98 -4.65 -38.03
C HIS A 87 12.69 -5.07 -36.74
N VAL A 88 13.81 -5.77 -36.86
CA VAL A 88 14.67 -6.11 -35.70
C VAL A 88 15.12 -4.84 -34.97
N TYR A 89 15.61 -3.83 -35.69
CA TYR A 89 16.00 -2.55 -35.10
C TYR A 89 14.83 -1.81 -34.45
N ARG A 90 13.67 -1.76 -35.12
CA ARG A 90 12.45 -1.12 -34.58
C ARG A 90 12.05 -1.74 -33.24
N HIS A 91 12.04 -3.07 -33.13
CA HIS A 91 11.70 -3.76 -31.89
C HIS A 91 12.77 -3.50 -30.81
N LEU A 92 14.05 -3.63 -31.15
CA LEU A 92 15.16 -3.38 -30.23
C LEU A 92 15.14 -1.95 -29.68
N ARG A 93 14.91 -0.95 -30.53
CA ARG A 93 14.81 0.45 -30.12
C ARG A 93 13.64 0.66 -29.16
N ARG A 94 12.47 0.08 -29.45
CA ARG A 94 11.32 0.16 -28.54
C ARG A 94 11.63 -0.47 -27.19
N TYR A 95 12.22 -1.66 -27.17
CA TYR A 95 12.61 -2.32 -25.92
C TYR A 95 13.62 -1.47 -25.14
N GLU A 96 14.62 -0.88 -25.80
CA GLU A 96 15.61 -0.06 -25.12
C GLU A 96 15.03 1.24 -24.60
N SER A 97 14.19 1.94 -25.36
CA SER A 97 13.51 3.16 -24.87
C SER A 97 12.65 2.85 -23.65
N ILE A 98 11.83 1.80 -23.73
CA ILE A 98 10.99 1.34 -22.62
C ILE A 98 11.84 0.98 -21.39
N ARG A 99 12.98 0.29 -21.59
CA ARG A 99 13.91 -0.06 -20.50
C ARG A 99 14.51 1.19 -19.86
N GLN A 100 14.92 2.17 -20.66
CA GLN A 100 15.50 3.43 -20.19
C GLN A 100 14.48 4.31 -19.47
N ASP A 101 13.23 4.33 -19.94
CA ASP A 101 12.13 5.02 -19.27
C ASP A 101 11.86 4.37 -17.90
N TRP A 102 11.78 3.03 -17.84
CA TRP A 102 11.63 2.29 -16.58
C TRP A 102 12.75 2.59 -15.59
N ILE A 103 14.02 2.55 -16.01
CA ILE A 103 15.17 2.85 -15.12
C ILE A 103 15.07 4.28 -14.55
N ARG A 104 14.68 5.25 -15.39
CA ARG A 104 14.53 6.64 -14.95
C ARG A 104 13.38 6.79 -13.95
N GLU A 105 12.22 6.20 -14.26
CA GLU A 105 11.04 6.24 -13.38
C GLU A 105 11.30 5.53 -12.04
N THR A 106 12.00 4.40 -12.02
CA THR A 106 12.35 3.70 -10.79
C THR A 106 13.32 4.51 -9.94
N ALA A 107 14.35 5.10 -10.55
CA ALA A 107 15.31 5.94 -9.83
C ALA A 107 14.61 7.16 -9.21
N GLU A 108 13.78 7.87 -9.97
CA GLU A 108 13.02 9.01 -9.44
C GLU A 108 12.07 8.61 -8.31
N LYS A 109 11.45 7.42 -8.38
CA LYS A 109 10.57 6.93 -7.33
C LYS A 109 11.37 6.60 -6.07
N GLU A 110 12.50 5.92 -6.21
CA GLU A 110 13.39 5.56 -5.11
C GLU A 110 13.92 6.81 -4.39
N ASP A 111 14.34 7.84 -5.14
CA ASP A 111 14.80 9.12 -4.57
C ASP A 111 13.68 9.81 -3.77
N LYS A 112 12.46 9.91 -4.34
CA LYS A 112 11.30 10.52 -3.67
C LYS A 112 10.87 9.73 -2.43
N ASP A 113 10.92 8.39 -2.50
CA ASP A 113 10.59 7.53 -1.37
C ASP A 113 11.63 7.67 -0.25
N ALA A 114 12.92 7.80 -0.58
CA ALA A 114 13.99 8.04 0.39
C ALA A 114 13.84 9.41 1.08
N GLU A 115 13.60 10.47 0.31
CA GLU A 115 13.34 11.82 0.84
C GLU A 115 12.11 11.83 1.77
N PHE A 116 11.04 11.14 1.37
CA PHE A 116 9.83 11.03 2.18
C PHE A 116 10.10 10.29 3.51
N GLN A 117 10.84 9.19 3.46
CA GLN A 117 11.19 8.42 4.65
C GLN A 117 12.08 9.22 5.60
N MET A 118 13.07 9.95 5.07
CA MET A 118 13.90 10.86 5.87
C MET A 118 13.04 11.94 6.55
N ARG A 119 12.18 12.62 5.79
CA ARG A 119 11.28 13.64 6.34
C ARG A 119 10.34 13.08 7.41
N LEU A 120 9.85 11.86 7.24
CA LEU A 120 9.01 11.19 8.23
C LEU A 120 9.79 10.86 9.51
N ALA A 121 11.01 10.37 9.36
CA ALA A 121 11.89 10.05 10.49
C ALA A 121 12.26 11.31 11.29
N GLU A 122 12.57 12.42 10.61
CA GLU A 122 12.86 13.71 11.25
C GLU A 122 11.67 14.24 12.05
N LYS A 123 10.47 14.24 11.43
CA LYS A 123 9.23 14.64 12.11
C LYS A 123 8.95 13.77 13.34
N ARG A 124 9.16 12.47 13.21
CA ARG A 124 9.00 11.52 14.32
C ARG A 124 10.01 11.80 15.44
N ALA A 125 11.28 12.00 15.11
CA ALA A 125 12.32 12.33 16.08
C ALA A 125 12.03 13.65 16.80
N ALA A 126 11.61 14.69 16.09
CA ALA A 126 11.23 15.98 16.68
C ALA A 126 10.03 15.83 17.64
N ALA A 127 9.01 15.06 17.26
CA ALA A 127 7.88 14.76 18.13
C ALA A 127 8.31 13.94 19.37
N GLU A 128 9.19 12.96 19.20
CA GLU A 128 9.74 12.15 20.30
C GLU A 128 10.60 13.00 21.26
N GLN A 129 11.40 13.94 20.75
CA GLN A 129 12.16 14.88 21.59
C GLN A 129 11.25 15.82 22.38
N LYS A 130 10.26 16.44 21.74
CA LYS A 130 9.27 17.31 22.41
C LYS A 130 8.50 16.53 23.49
N THR A 131 8.06 15.31 23.18
CA THR A 131 7.34 14.46 24.15
C THR A 131 8.26 13.94 25.27
N ALA A 132 9.53 13.64 24.99
CA ALA A 132 10.52 13.24 26.00
C ALA A 132 10.84 14.39 26.97
N LYS A 133 11.05 15.62 26.48
CA LYS A 133 11.24 16.83 27.33
C LYS A 133 10.04 17.00 28.27
N LYS A 134 8.81 16.95 27.73
CA LYS A 134 7.58 17.06 28.54
C LYS A 134 7.39 15.88 29.52
N ARG A 135 7.72 14.65 29.12
CA ARG A 135 7.68 13.46 29.99
C ARG A 135 8.69 13.56 31.13
N ALA A 136 9.93 14.00 30.85
CA ALA A 136 10.95 14.22 31.86
C ALA A 136 10.52 15.29 32.88
N LYS A 137 9.96 16.43 32.42
CA LYS A 137 9.38 17.46 33.31
C LYS A 137 8.32 16.84 34.24
N ARG A 138 7.38 16.03 33.72
CA ARG A 138 6.33 15.37 34.53
C ARG A 138 6.89 14.34 35.52
N LEU A 139 7.90 13.55 35.13
CA LEU A 139 8.53 12.56 36.01
C LEU A 139 9.27 13.24 37.17
N LYS A 140 10.03 14.32 36.91
CA LYS A 140 10.66 15.11 37.98
C LYS A 140 9.62 15.66 38.97
N LYS A 141 8.54 16.27 38.48
CA LYS A 141 7.45 16.77 39.34
C LYS A 141 6.79 15.65 40.15
N LYS A 142 6.60 14.46 39.57
CA LYS A 142 6.06 13.29 40.28
C LYS A 142 6.99 12.82 41.41
N GLN A 143 8.29 12.68 41.13
CA GLN A 143 9.29 12.29 42.12
C GLN A 143 9.39 13.30 43.27
N LEU A 144 9.33 14.61 42.98
CA LEU A 144 9.34 15.64 44.02
C LEU A 144 8.09 15.55 44.92
N LYS A 145 6.90 15.33 44.34
CA LYS A 145 5.65 15.12 45.11
C LYS A 145 5.73 13.86 45.97
N GLU A 146 6.23 12.75 45.44
CA GLU A 146 6.42 11.51 46.20
C GLU A 146 7.40 11.71 47.38
N LYS A 147 8.51 12.43 47.17
CA LYS A 147 9.46 12.79 48.24
C LYS A 147 8.81 13.65 49.32
N LYS A 148 8.01 14.66 48.95
CA LYS A 148 7.25 15.49 49.91
C LYS A 148 6.29 14.64 50.75
N ILE A 149 5.49 13.79 50.12
CA ILE A 149 4.55 12.89 50.83
C ILE A 149 5.29 11.93 51.78
N LEU A 150 6.45 11.40 51.37
CA LEU A 150 7.30 10.55 52.22
C LEU A 150 7.88 11.32 53.42
N LEU A 151 8.29 12.57 53.21
CA LEU A 151 8.79 13.45 54.27
C LEU A 151 7.69 13.83 55.25
N ASP A 152 6.50 14.21 54.77
CA ASP A 152 5.35 14.55 55.62
C ASP A 152 4.92 13.38 56.51
N LYS A 153 4.94 12.15 55.97
CA LYS A 153 4.73 10.92 56.76
C LYS A 153 5.83 10.65 57.80
N LYS A 154 7.02 11.24 57.63
CA LYS A 154 8.18 11.07 58.51
C LYS A 154 8.27 12.22 59.54
N THR A 155 7.83 13.42 59.20
CA THR A 155 7.80 14.61 60.06
C THR A 155 6.63 14.64 61.02
N GLU A 156 5.58 13.81 60.83
CA GLU A 156 4.68 13.43 61.92
C GLU A 156 5.42 12.79 63.12
N LYS A 157 6.73 12.48 62.99
CA LYS A 157 7.57 12.02 64.10
C LYS A 157 8.60 13.02 64.65
N LEU A 158 8.99 14.13 63.97
CA LEU A 158 9.89 15.19 64.51
C LEU A 158 9.84 16.50 63.65
N PRO A 159 9.99 17.72 64.23
CA PRO A 159 9.78 18.99 63.52
C PRO A 159 11.08 19.71 63.12
N VAL A 160 11.47 19.69 61.84
CA VAL A 160 12.36 20.70 61.21
C VAL A 160 12.05 20.73 59.70
N GLY A 161 11.60 21.84 59.13
CA GLY A 161 11.25 21.92 57.72
C GLY A 161 11.17 23.35 57.19
N GLY A 162 12.22 23.79 56.49
CA GLY A 162 12.25 25.08 55.78
C GLY A 162 13.02 25.01 54.44
N ASP A 163 14.13 24.26 54.39
CA ASP A 163 15.07 24.35 53.27
C ASP A 163 14.61 23.68 51.95
N ILE A 164 13.66 22.74 52.02
CA ILE A 164 13.21 21.97 50.85
C ILE A 164 12.22 22.75 49.98
N GLU A 165 11.52 23.72 50.58
CA GLU A 165 10.48 24.49 49.89
C GLU A 165 11.08 25.56 48.96
N GLU A 166 12.20 26.18 49.36
CA GLU A 166 12.95 27.11 48.50
C GLU A 166 13.59 26.41 47.30
N GLN A 167 14.13 25.21 47.50
CA GLN A 167 14.79 24.46 46.43
C GLN A 167 13.79 23.99 45.35
N ALA A 168 12.56 23.64 45.76
CA ALA A 168 11.49 23.30 44.83
C ALA A 168 10.95 24.51 44.04
N LYS A 169 11.02 25.73 44.60
CA LYS A 169 10.62 26.96 43.91
C LYS A 169 11.68 27.47 42.92
N ARG A 170 12.97 27.35 43.25
CA ARG A 170 14.07 27.76 42.35
C ARG A 170 14.16 26.89 41.09
N ASP A 171 14.00 25.57 41.23
CA ASP A 171 14.00 24.64 40.08
C ASP A 171 12.79 24.85 39.13
N GLU A 172 11.71 25.47 39.63
CA GLU A 172 10.51 25.76 38.83
C GLU A 172 10.64 27.06 38.02
N SER A 173 11.42 28.05 38.50
CA SER A 173 11.59 29.35 37.84
C SER A 173 12.67 29.38 36.75
N GLU A 174 13.64 28.45 36.77
CA GLU A 174 14.79 28.45 35.82
C GLU A 174 14.52 27.71 34.49
N ASN A 175 13.32 27.16 34.27
CA ASN A 175 13.03 26.29 33.11
C ASN A 175 11.78 26.67 32.30
N ASP A 176 11.29 27.90 32.49
CA ASP A 176 10.10 28.46 31.85
C ASP A 176 10.38 29.34 30.61
N ASP A 177 11.65 29.55 30.23
CA ASP A 177 12.04 30.53 29.19
C ASP A 177 12.24 30.00 27.76
N ASP A 178 11.58 28.91 27.33
CA ASP A 178 11.64 28.49 25.91
C ASP A 178 10.31 27.85 25.45
N ASP A 179 9.21 28.60 25.56
CA ASP A 179 7.89 28.21 25.03
C ASP A 179 7.28 29.33 24.16
N ASP A 180 8.08 30.04 23.33
CA ASP A 180 7.56 30.92 22.29
C ASP A 180 7.96 30.45 20.86
N ASP A 181 6.91 30.21 20.08
CA ASP A 181 6.79 30.37 18.62
C ASP A 181 7.62 29.48 17.67
N ASP A 182 7.03 28.33 17.34
CA ASP A 182 6.87 27.96 15.92
C ASP A 182 5.42 27.51 15.71
N ASP A 183 4.61 28.51 15.39
CA ASP A 183 3.23 28.47 14.90
C ASP A 183 3.19 27.79 13.51
N ASP A 184 3.49 26.49 13.46
CA ASP A 184 3.06 25.65 12.34
C ASP A 184 1.60 25.26 12.59
N ALA A 185 0.74 26.23 12.31
CA ALA A 185 -0.70 26.12 12.31
C ALA A 185 -1.15 24.75 11.80
N TYR A 186 -1.65 23.94 12.73
CA TYR A 186 -2.59 22.87 12.45
C TYR A 186 -3.85 23.51 11.85
N GLU A 187 -3.84 23.79 10.55
CA GLU A 187 -5.05 23.70 9.76
C GLU A 187 -5.47 22.24 9.81
N ASN A 188 -6.29 21.90 10.81
CA ASN A 188 -7.01 20.63 10.85
C ASN A 188 -8.12 20.71 9.79
N PRO A 189 -8.01 20.04 8.62
CA PRO A 189 -9.08 20.04 7.62
C PRO A 189 -10.28 19.17 8.03
N PHE A 190 -10.25 18.54 9.21
CA PHE A 190 -11.25 17.59 9.66
C PHE A 190 -12.03 18.11 10.87
N VAL A 191 -12.70 19.25 10.68
CA VAL A 191 -13.87 19.59 11.50
C VAL A 191 -15.02 18.75 10.95
N ILE A 192 -15.18 17.52 11.46
CA ILE A 192 -16.45 16.80 11.31
C ILE A 192 -17.50 17.66 12.02
N GLY A 193 -18.41 18.22 11.22
CA GLY A 193 -19.50 19.08 11.67
C GLY A 193 -20.19 18.52 12.91
N GLY A 194 -20.33 19.39 13.91
CA GLY A 194 -21.10 19.11 15.11
C GLY A 194 -22.60 19.17 14.84
N LYS A 195 -23.29 18.27 15.54
CA LYS A 195 -24.76 18.14 15.76
C LYS A 195 -25.62 17.75 14.56
#